data_AF-A0A1M5FBX1-F1
#
_entry.id   AF-A0A1M5FBX1-F1
#
_cell.length_a   1.000
_cell.length_b   1.000
_cell.length_c   1.000
_cell.angle_alpha   90.00
_cell.angle_beta   90.00
_cell.angle_gamma   90.00
#
_symmetry.space_group_name_H-M   'P 1'
#
loop_
_entity.id
_entity.type
_entity.pdbx_description
1 polymer ?
#
loop_
_entity_poly.entity_id
_entity_poly.type
_entity_poly.pdbx_seq_one_letter_code
_entity_poly.pdbx_strand_id
1 'polypeptide(L)' 'MAKNNNTTKKRSFKHLSQYERGMIYTLREQGKSMRQIAKILGRAPSTISREIRRGTV' A
#
# COMPACT_ATOMS: atom_id res chain seq x y z
N MET A 1 -30.87 18.69 -12.47
CA MET A 1 -30.61 17.97 -11.21
C MET A 1 -29.40 17.05 -11.40
N ALA A 2 -28.24 17.43 -10.86
CA ALA A 2 -27.03 16.60 -10.94
C ALA A 2 -27.04 15.55 -9.82
N LYS A 3 -27.00 14.26 -10.17
CA LYS A 3 -26.83 13.16 -9.22
C LYS A 3 -25.36 13.03 -8.86
N ASN A 4 -25.00 13.43 -7.64
CA ASN A 4 -23.65 13.28 -7.11
C ASN A 4 -23.45 11.82 -6.66
N ASN A 5 -22.88 10.97 -7.52
CA ASN A 5 -22.52 9.59 -7.19
C ASN A 5 -21.15 9.56 -6.47
N ASN A 6 -21.08 10.11 -5.25
CA ASN A 6 -19.89 10.06 -4.41
C ASN A 6 -19.77 8.69 -3.71
N THR A 7 -19.42 7.65 -4.46
CA THR A 7 -19.20 6.27 -3.97
C THR A 7 -17.85 6.05 -3.28
N THR A 8 -17.12 7.12 -2.96
CA THR A 8 -15.78 7.05 -2.37
C THR A 8 -15.88 6.58 -0.92
N LYS A 9 -15.71 5.27 -0.67
CA LYS A 9 -15.54 4.73 0.69
C LYS A 9 -14.46 5.54 1.41
N LYS A 10 -14.80 6.08 2.59
CA LYS A 10 -13.90 6.82 3.47
C LYS A 10 -12.68 5.95 3.75
N ARG A 11 -11.55 6.24 3.09
CA ARG A 11 -10.30 5.48 3.29
C ARG A 11 -9.69 5.97 4.60
N SER A 12 -9.47 5.07 5.56
CA SER A 12 -8.60 5.40 6.68
C SER A 12 -7.18 5.51 6.14
N PHE A 13 -6.64 6.73 6.12
CA PHE A 13 -5.24 6.97 5.78
C PHE A 13 -4.38 6.53 6.96
N LYS A 14 -4.24 5.22 7.15
CA LYS A 14 -3.27 4.68 8.09
C LYS A 14 -1.92 4.63 7.39
N HIS A 15 -1.05 5.58 7.70
CA HIS A 15 0.32 5.61 7.21
C HIS A 15 1.00 4.24 7.47
N LEU A 16 1.90 3.87 6.56
CA LEU A 16 2.77 2.71 6.79
C LEU A 16 3.65 3.02 8.00
N SER A 17 3.65 2.12 8.97
CA SER A 17 4.60 2.18 10.08
C SER A 17 6.01 1.92 9.57
N GLN A 18 7.02 2.31 10.34
CA GLN A 18 8.41 2.03 10.02
C GLN A 18 8.70 0.53 9.93
N TYR A 19 8.00 -0.28 10.75
CA TYR A 19 8.05 -1.73 10.67
C TYR A 19 7.46 -2.27 9.36
N GLU A 20 6.32 -1.73 8.93
CA GLU A 20 5.73 -2.11 7.64
C GLU A 20 6.65 -1.75 6.46
N ARG A 21 7.31 -0.59 6.52
CA ARG A 21 8.33 -0.21 5.53
C ARG A 21 9.52 -1.17 5.50
N GLY A 22 10.06 -1.53 6.67
CA GLY A 22 11.14 -2.52 6.77
C GLY A 22 10.75 -3.86 6.16
N MET A 23 9.53 -4.35 6.43
CA MET A 23 9.03 -5.57 5.81
C MET A 23 8.89 -5.46 4.29
N ILE A 24 8.44 -4.32 3.77
CA ILE A 24 8.38 -4.08 2.32
C ILE A 24 9.77 -4.19 1.71
N TYR A 25 10.79 -3.60 2.34
CA TYR A 25 12.19 -3.68 1.89
C TYR A 25 12.66 -5.13 1.81
N THR A 26 12.60 -5.85 2.94
CA THR A 26 13.11 -7.22 3.05
C THR A 26 12.37 -8.18 2.12
N LEU A 27 11.04 -8.09 2.03
CA LEU A 27 10.25 -8.96 1.15
C LEU A 27 10.53 -8.67 -0.33
N ARG A 28 10.88 -7.43 -0.67
CA ARG A 28 11.25 -7.05 -2.03
C ARG A 28 12.65 -7.52 -2.41
N GLU A 29 13.61 -7.45 -1.50
CA GLU A 29 14.93 -8.06 -1.68
C GLU A 29 14.83 -9.59 -1.84
N GLN A 30 13.88 -10.23 -1.14
CA GLN A 30 13.54 -11.64 -1.34
C GLN A 30 12.85 -11.93 -2.70
N GLY A 31 12.68 -10.94 -3.57
CA GLY A 31 12.06 -11.10 -4.90
C GLY A 31 10.54 -11.25 -4.89
N LYS A 32 9.85 -10.95 -3.77
CA LYS A 32 8.39 -11.05 -3.73
C LYS A 32 7.73 -9.93 -4.51
N SER A 33 6.65 -10.26 -5.20
CA SER A 33 5.85 -9.27 -5.94
C SER A 33 5.11 -8.33 -4.99
N MET A 34 4.85 -7.10 -5.44
CA MET A 34 4.07 -6.11 -4.68
C MET A 34 2.71 -6.64 -4.21
N ARG A 35 2.06 -7.52 -5.00
CA ARG A 35 0.78 -8.13 -4.66
C ARG A 35 0.92 -9.13 -3.50
N GLN A 36 2.01 -9.91 -3.47
CA GLN A 36 2.29 -10.82 -2.35
C GLN A 36 2.60 -10.03 -1.08
N ILE A 37 3.43 -8.99 -1.18
CA ILE A 37 3.75 -8.11 -0.05
C ILE A 37 2.46 -7.47 0.51
N ALA A 38 1.60 -6.96 -0.37
CA ALA A 38 0.30 -6.41 0.00
C ALA A 38 -0.59 -7.42 0.75
N LYS A 39 -0.63 -8.68 0.29
CA LYS A 39 -1.36 -9.75 0.98
C LYS A 39 -0.79 -10.06 2.37
N ILE A 40 0.54 -10.15 2.48
CA ILE A 40 1.23 -10.43 3.75
C ILE A 40 0.97 -9.31 4.77
N LEU A 41 1.01 -8.06 4.32
CA LEU A 41 0.81 -6.88 5.18
C LEU A 41 -0.66 -6.50 5.39
N GLY A 42 -1.60 -7.18 4.72
CA GLY A 42 -3.01 -6.78 4.72
C GLY A 42 -3.25 -5.38 4.16
N ARG A 43 -2.37 -4.89 3.29
CA ARG A 43 -2.44 -3.55 2.69
C ARG A 43 -2.88 -3.62 1.24
N ALA A 44 -3.40 -2.51 0.72
CA ALA A 44 -3.72 -2.42 -0.70
C ALA A 44 -2.43 -2.44 -1.54
N PRO A 45 -2.41 -3.14 -2.69
CA PRO A 45 -1.26 -3.14 -3.61
C PRO A 45 -0.87 -1.72 -4.06
N SER A 46 -1.85 -0.83 -4.20
CA SER A 46 -1.61 0.57 -4.54
C SER A 46 -0.89 1.36 -3.44
N THR A 47 -0.95 0.92 -2.18
CA THR A 47 -0.19 1.51 -1.07
C THR A 47 1.27 1.10 -1.17
N ILE A 48 1.53 -0.19 -1.38
CA ILE A 48 2.89 -0.72 -1.55
C ILE A 48 3.56 -0.09 -2.78
N SER A 49 2.87 -0.03 -3.92
CA SER A 49 3.37 0.61 -5.13
C SER A 49 3.68 2.10 -4.94
N ARG A 50 2.83 2.83 -4.20
CA ARG A 50 3.09 4.24 -3.87
C ARG A 50 4.31 4.41 -2.97
N GLU A 51 4.52 3.51 -2.03
CA GLU A 51 5.69 3.54 -1.16
C GLU A 51 6.97 3.26 -1.94
N ILE A 52 6.97 2.22 -2.77
CA ILE A 52 8.08 1.91 -3.69
C ILE A 52 8.40 3.08 -4.61
N ARG A 53 7.39 3.72 -5.19
CA ARG A 53 7.58 4.88 -6.08
C ARG A 53 8.14 6.10 -5.35
N ARG A 54 7.90 6.23 -4.05
CA ARG A 54 8.46 7.31 -3.23
C ARG A 54 9.95 7.12 -2.96
N GLY A 55 10.51 5.93 -3.21
CA GLY A 55 11.91 5.63 -2.94
C GLY A 55 12.24 5.58 -1.45
N THR A 56 11.22 5.49 -0.58
CA THR A 56 11.40 5.27 0.86
C THR A 56 11.67 3.80 1.20
N VAL A 57 11.69 2.92 0.18
CA VAL A 57 11.94 1.48 0.20
C VAL A 57 12.49 0.99 -1.12
#